data_AF-A0A2N7VT20-F1
#
_entry.id   AF-A0A2N7VT20-F1
#
_cell.length_a   1.000
_cell.length_b   1.000
_cell.length_c   1.000
_cell.angle_alpha   90.00
_cell.angle_beta   90.00
_cell.angle_gamma   90.00
#
_symmetry.space_group_name_H-M   'P 1'
#
loop_
_entity.id
_entity.type
_entity.pdbx_description
1 polymer ?
#
loop_
_entity_poly.entity_id
_entity_poly.type
_entity_poly.pdbx_seq_one_letter_code
_entity_poly.pdbx_strand_id
1 'polypeptide(L)'
;MSENKPPNAGRPGLDSSSTPAPGPIDEKGGAAGPSATPEAGPTGTPPVPAGHASDEAPAHAAARASTDALESASAVERAQASTPSAQAADAAQARVSAAKETAAQESAAQMAQASAASTGSAPGAPPPGFGAPPDFDTPRPPPAAAVSQTQPAYLRQNDSAWTVLGRTFAARARQLFDRAGQRITQRTLRIGVSARIFHPEPGARGLRGKTLQYLEESVAHWVMSRDVMVFMIPTVGHQGMLHPSNIRLRDYAKHLDGLLLQGGADVSPQTYAASDMHAEWPGDRVRDMYELELLYEFVESGKPVLGICRGCQLINVAFGGTLYQDIATEVPTAGVHVNEFYDQHRHSVRFPDGSTLASMFPGRREAVVNSIHHQAVKTLGRDLSVEAVSSGDGLIEAVRHRRSPFVVGVQWHPEFHRAGGPELLDCTPLLDTFLRAARETRF
;
A
#
# COMPACT_ATOMS: atom_id res chain seq x y z
N MET A 1 -33.07 3.40 -47.61
CA MET A 1 -33.24 3.83 -46.21
C MET A 1 -31.92 4.48 -45.80
N SER A 2 -31.51 5.57 -46.45
CA SER A 2 -32.13 6.92 -46.38
C SER A 2 -31.86 7.48 -44.97
N GLU A 3 -30.80 8.26 -44.74
CA GLU A 3 -30.53 9.61 -45.28
C GLU A 3 -31.73 10.54 -45.26
N ASN A 4 -31.58 11.70 -44.63
CA ASN A 4 -31.96 12.96 -45.26
C ASN A 4 -31.07 14.13 -44.78
N LYS A 5 -30.87 15.13 -45.66
CA LYS A 5 -29.93 16.27 -45.52
C LYS A 5 -30.34 17.37 -46.56
N PRO A 6 -29.60 18.48 -46.66
CA PRO A 6 -29.73 19.76 -45.94
C PRO A 6 -30.89 20.63 -46.53
N PRO A 7 -30.76 21.90 -47.03
CA PRO A 7 -29.64 22.56 -47.72
C PRO A 7 -29.00 23.77 -46.98
N ASN A 8 -27.93 24.31 -47.56
CA ASN A 8 -27.19 25.51 -47.15
C ASN A 8 -26.93 26.40 -48.39
N ALA A 9 -27.16 27.71 -48.31
CA ALA A 9 -26.67 28.72 -49.25
C ALA A 9 -26.73 30.14 -48.62
N GLY A 10 -25.79 31.07 -48.82
CA GLY A 10 -24.41 30.90 -49.32
C GLY A 10 -23.76 32.15 -49.94
N ARG A 11 -22.53 32.48 -49.51
CA ARG A 11 -21.43 33.18 -50.25
C ARG A 11 -21.64 34.66 -50.71
N PRO A 12 -20.58 35.40 -51.15
CA PRO A 12 -19.29 35.62 -50.46
C PRO A 12 -18.67 37.05 -50.64
N GLY A 13 -17.57 37.35 -49.93
CA GLY A 13 -16.61 38.43 -50.26
C GLY A 13 -16.93 39.83 -49.70
N LEU A 14 -16.01 40.81 -49.70
CA LEU A 14 -14.55 40.84 -50.00
C LEU A 14 -13.96 42.14 -49.41
N ASP A 15 -12.71 42.12 -48.93
CA ASP A 15 -11.79 43.29 -48.76
C ASP A 15 -12.22 44.49 -47.85
N SER A 16 -11.35 45.38 -47.33
CA SER A 16 -9.92 45.27 -46.98
C SER A 16 -9.46 46.41 -46.03
N SER A 17 -8.41 46.14 -45.23
CA SER A 17 -7.35 47.08 -44.78
C SER A 17 -7.60 48.27 -43.80
N SER A 18 -6.53 48.54 -43.04
CA SER A 18 -6.07 49.82 -42.44
C SER A 18 -6.57 50.32 -41.06
N THR A 19 -5.58 50.56 -40.19
CA THR A 19 -5.56 51.25 -38.88
C THR A 19 -5.43 52.78 -39.06
N PRO A 20 -5.66 53.67 -38.04
CA PRO A 20 -4.70 53.87 -36.93
C PRO A 20 -5.28 54.37 -35.57
N ALA A 21 -4.39 54.69 -34.63
CA ALA A 21 -4.58 55.42 -33.35
C ALA A 21 -3.63 56.67 -33.35
N PRO A 22 -3.32 57.43 -32.25
CA PRO A 22 -3.77 57.39 -30.84
C PRO A 22 -3.99 58.75 -30.07
N GLY A 23 -4.73 58.70 -28.94
CA GLY A 23 -4.61 59.59 -27.74
C GLY A 23 -4.98 61.10 -27.85
N PRO A 24 -4.83 61.92 -26.77
CA PRO A 24 -4.69 61.65 -25.30
C PRO A 24 -5.94 62.22 -24.51
N ILE A 25 -6.01 62.85 -23.31
CA ILE A 25 -5.13 63.35 -22.19
C ILE A 25 -5.98 63.53 -20.87
N ASP A 26 -5.33 63.57 -19.70
CA ASP A 26 -5.54 64.39 -18.44
C ASP A 26 -6.93 64.60 -17.75
N GLU A 27 -7.09 64.88 -16.43
CA GLU A 27 -6.14 65.14 -15.30
C GLU A 27 -6.75 64.87 -13.87
N LYS A 28 -5.90 64.61 -12.84
CA LYS A 28 -6.01 64.77 -11.33
C LYS A 28 -7.30 64.36 -10.54
N GLY A 29 -7.27 63.93 -9.26
CA GLY A 29 -6.21 63.79 -8.21
C GLY A 29 -6.54 64.63 -6.93
N GLY A 30 -6.32 64.23 -5.65
CA GLY A 30 -5.76 63.03 -4.99
C GLY A 30 -5.56 63.25 -3.44
N ALA A 31 -4.99 62.27 -2.69
CA ALA A 31 -4.57 62.31 -1.25
C ALA A 31 -5.69 62.38 -0.15
N ALA A 32 -5.54 61.95 1.13
CA ALA A 32 -4.57 61.09 1.87
C ALA A 32 -5.18 60.62 3.24
N GLY A 33 -4.46 59.78 4.03
CA GLY A 33 -4.79 59.37 5.43
C GLY A 33 -4.20 60.32 6.52
N PRO A 34 -3.90 59.89 7.78
CA PRO A 34 -3.85 58.52 8.33
C PRO A 34 -4.33 58.29 9.81
N SER A 35 -4.27 57.02 10.27
CA SER A 35 -3.92 56.48 11.62
C SER A 35 -4.13 57.28 12.94
N ALA A 36 -4.86 56.68 13.91
CA ALA A 36 -4.43 56.52 15.34
C ALA A 36 -5.38 55.63 16.18
N THR A 37 -4.85 54.99 17.25
CA THR A 37 -5.58 54.42 18.42
C THR A 37 -5.18 55.20 19.70
N PRO A 38 -6.00 55.21 20.78
CA PRO A 38 -5.68 54.37 21.95
C PRO A 38 -6.85 53.93 22.89
N GLU A 39 -6.61 52.84 23.63
CA GLU A 39 -6.92 52.50 25.05
C GLU A 39 -8.31 52.65 25.75
N ALA A 40 -8.41 51.87 26.86
CA ALA A 40 -9.30 51.94 28.04
C ALA A 40 -10.70 51.27 28.02
N GLY A 41 -10.94 50.43 29.06
CA GLY A 41 -12.25 49.96 29.55
C GLY A 41 -12.39 50.29 31.06
N PRO A 42 -13.07 49.50 31.93
CA PRO A 42 -13.80 48.24 31.72
C PRO A 42 -15.17 48.20 32.51
N THR A 43 -15.57 47.01 33.00
CA THR A 43 -16.66 46.65 33.96
C THR A 43 -18.06 46.36 33.40
N GLY A 44 -18.76 45.37 34.01
CA GLY A 44 -20.18 45.06 33.68
C GLY A 44 -20.70 43.63 33.91
N THR A 45 -20.44 42.96 35.05
CA THR A 45 -20.94 41.58 35.32
C THR A 45 -21.90 41.52 36.54
N PRO A 46 -23.14 41.01 36.36
CA PRO A 46 -24.04 40.56 37.44
C PRO A 46 -24.37 39.04 37.32
N PRO A 47 -24.96 38.36 38.33
CA PRO A 47 -24.17 37.36 39.06
C PRO A 47 -24.81 35.95 39.23
N VAL A 48 -24.00 35.02 39.74
CA VAL A 48 -24.44 33.72 40.28
C VAL A 48 -24.73 33.85 41.79
N PRO A 49 -25.85 33.31 42.30
CA PRO A 49 -26.07 33.18 43.74
C PRO A 49 -25.39 31.92 44.30
N ALA A 50 -24.61 32.07 45.36
CA ALA A 50 -24.14 30.97 46.21
C ALA A 50 -24.75 31.13 47.62
N GLY A 51 -25.29 30.04 48.19
CA GLY A 51 -26.02 30.08 49.45
C GLY A 51 -25.63 28.94 50.39
N HIS A 52 -24.72 29.25 51.32
CA HIS A 52 -24.37 28.60 52.60
C HIS A 52 -24.32 27.06 52.73
N ALA A 53 -23.26 26.61 53.39
CA ALA A 53 -23.11 25.25 53.91
C ALA A 53 -23.41 25.19 55.42
N SER A 54 -23.76 24.01 55.93
CA SER A 54 -23.43 23.57 57.29
C SER A 54 -23.62 22.05 57.49
N ASP A 55 -22.50 21.37 57.76
CA ASP A 55 -22.34 20.30 58.77
C ASP A 55 -23.02 18.92 58.72
N GLU A 56 -22.48 18.07 59.61
CA GLU A 56 -22.88 16.74 60.10
C GLU A 56 -22.89 15.54 59.12
N ALA A 57 -21.77 14.81 59.15
CA ALA A 57 -21.80 13.35 59.12
C ALA A 57 -21.69 12.80 60.54
N PRO A 58 -22.34 11.65 60.82
CA PRO A 58 -21.67 10.63 61.61
C PRO A 58 -21.75 9.24 60.96
N ALA A 59 -20.66 8.47 61.09
CA ALA A 59 -20.67 7.04 60.83
C ALA A 59 -20.96 6.28 62.13
N HIS A 60 -21.71 5.17 62.09
CA HIS A 60 -21.48 4.01 62.95
C HIS A 60 -22.29 2.76 62.57
N ALA A 61 -21.90 1.63 63.16
CA ALA A 61 -22.65 0.38 63.34
C ALA A 61 -22.95 -0.47 62.10
N ALA A 62 -22.13 -1.51 61.90
CA ALA A 62 -22.55 -2.72 61.21
C ALA A 62 -23.39 -3.62 62.15
N ALA A 63 -24.32 -4.39 61.59
CA ALA A 63 -24.99 -5.51 62.25
C ALA A 63 -24.96 -6.76 61.36
N ARG A 64 -24.98 -7.95 61.96
CA ARG A 64 -24.95 -9.26 61.29
C ARG A 64 -26.22 -10.05 61.62
N ALA A 65 -26.50 -11.04 60.77
CA ALA A 65 -27.52 -12.09 60.95
C ALA A 65 -28.99 -11.60 60.85
N SER A 66 -29.97 -12.46 60.57
CA SER A 66 -29.88 -13.93 60.42
C SER A 66 -30.63 -14.47 59.19
N THR A 67 -30.47 -15.76 58.98
CA THR A 67 -31.32 -16.62 58.15
C THR A 67 -32.80 -16.52 58.52
N ASP A 68 -33.68 -16.77 57.56
CA ASP A 68 -34.38 -18.07 57.48
C ASP A 68 -35.00 -18.28 56.09
N ALA A 69 -35.45 -19.51 55.81
CA ALA A 69 -35.96 -19.95 54.52
C ALA A 69 -37.27 -20.74 54.68
N LEU A 70 -38.12 -20.71 53.65
CA LEU A 70 -39.25 -21.61 53.31
C LEU A 70 -39.81 -21.05 51.97
N GLU A 71 -39.59 -21.65 50.80
CA GLU A 71 -40.23 -22.86 50.22
C GLU A 71 -41.66 -22.64 49.64
N SER A 72 -41.98 -23.39 48.57
CA SER A 72 -43.19 -23.35 47.71
C SER A 72 -43.15 -22.28 46.60
N ALA A 73 -42.84 -22.53 45.31
CA ALA A 73 -42.95 -23.67 44.38
C ALA A 73 -44.18 -23.63 43.45
N SER A 74 -43.94 -23.33 42.17
CA SER A 74 -44.77 -23.69 41.01
C SER A 74 -43.85 -23.86 39.79
N ALA A 75 -44.13 -24.88 38.96
CA ALA A 75 -43.23 -25.33 37.88
C ALA A 75 -43.77 -24.98 36.48
N VAL A 76 -43.16 -25.58 35.44
CA VAL A 76 -43.32 -25.28 33.99
C VAL A 76 -42.54 -24.02 33.58
N GLU A 77 -41.45 -24.09 32.80
CA GLU A 77 -40.77 -25.26 32.20
C GLU A 77 -39.27 -24.97 31.89
N ARG A 78 -38.58 -25.86 31.16
CA ARG A 78 -37.24 -25.67 30.59
C ARG A 78 -37.09 -26.45 29.28
N ALA A 79 -37.27 -25.77 28.15
CA ALA A 79 -36.84 -26.30 26.86
C ALA A 79 -35.30 -26.48 26.86
N GLN A 80 -34.83 -27.69 26.56
CA GLN A 80 -33.42 -28.05 26.65
C GLN A 80 -32.68 -27.71 25.35
N ALA A 81 -31.78 -26.73 25.41
CA ALA A 81 -30.74 -26.56 24.39
C ALA A 81 -29.65 -27.63 24.63
N SER A 82 -29.50 -28.58 23.71
CA SER A 82 -28.60 -29.72 23.87
C SER A 82 -27.14 -29.34 23.61
N THR A 83 -26.33 -29.25 24.67
CA THR A 83 -24.87 -29.20 24.54
C THR A 83 -24.36 -30.47 23.85
N PRO A 84 -23.48 -30.39 22.84
CA PRO A 84 -22.79 -31.57 22.31
C PRO A 84 -21.97 -32.22 23.43
N SER A 85 -22.09 -33.54 23.63
CA SER A 85 -21.23 -34.24 24.58
C SER A 85 -19.79 -34.30 24.05
N ALA A 86 -18.80 -34.41 24.94
CA ALA A 86 -17.39 -34.51 24.54
C ALA A 86 -17.14 -35.66 23.53
N GLN A 87 -17.89 -36.76 23.66
CA GLN A 87 -17.83 -37.90 22.75
C GLN A 87 -18.26 -37.56 21.31
N ALA A 88 -19.12 -36.55 21.11
CA ALA A 88 -19.48 -36.09 19.76
C ALA A 88 -18.36 -35.25 19.12
N ALA A 89 -17.61 -34.48 19.92
CA ALA A 89 -16.41 -33.78 19.48
C ALA A 89 -15.29 -34.77 19.12
N ASP A 90 -15.00 -35.74 20.01
CA ASP A 90 -14.05 -36.83 19.73
C ASP A 90 -14.44 -37.62 18.47
N ALA A 91 -15.73 -37.95 18.29
CA ALA A 91 -16.21 -38.66 17.10
C ALA A 91 -16.07 -37.83 15.81
N ALA A 92 -16.22 -36.51 15.87
CA ALA A 92 -15.95 -35.63 14.73
C ALA A 92 -14.45 -35.56 14.43
N GLN A 93 -13.61 -35.41 15.47
CA GLN A 93 -12.16 -35.32 15.34
C GLN A 93 -11.55 -36.64 14.83
N ALA A 94 -12.05 -37.79 15.31
CA ALA A 94 -11.71 -39.11 14.80
C ALA A 94 -12.10 -39.31 13.33
N ARG A 95 -13.26 -38.80 12.88
CA ARG A 95 -13.66 -38.82 11.46
C ARG A 95 -12.74 -37.96 10.59
N VAL A 96 -12.32 -36.79 11.07
CA VAL A 96 -11.36 -35.92 10.37
C VAL A 96 -9.97 -36.58 10.30
N SER A 97 -9.52 -37.26 11.36
CA SER A 97 -8.28 -38.04 11.33
C SER A 97 -8.35 -39.23 10.37
N ALA A 98 -9.42 -40.04 10.42
CA ALA A 98 -9.60 -41.17 9.51
C ALA A 98 -9.70 -40.74 8.03
N ALA A 99 -10.34 -39.59 7.75
CA ALA A 99 -10.37 -39.01 6.41
C ALA A 99 -8.97 -38.55 5.95
N LYS A 100 -8.16 -37.98 6.85
CA LYS A 100 -6.75 -37.62 6.54
C LYS A 100 -5.87 -38.85 6.34
N GLU A 101 -6.05 -39.92 7.10
CA GLU A 101 -5.34 -41.18 6.92
C GLU A 101 -5.74 -41.87 5.60
N THR A 102 -7.03 -41.85 5.24
CA THR A 102 -7.52 -42.39 3.97
C THR A 102 -6.95 -41.59 2.79
N ALA A 103 -7.01 -40.26 2.83
CA ALA A 103 -6.42 -39.40 1.81
C ALA A 103 -4.88 -39.57 1.70
N ALA A 104 -4.19 -39.80 2.83
CA ALA A 104 -2.76 -40.11 2.83
C ALA A 104 -2.47 -41.48 2.21
N GLN A 105 -3.32 -42.49 2.44
CA GLN A 105 -3.20 -43.82 1.84
C GLN A 105 -3.54 -43.82 0.34
N GLU A 106 -4.55 -43.06 -0.10
CA GLU A 106 -4.87 -42.87 -1.52
C GLU A 106 -3.75 -42.13 -2.26
N SER A 107 -3.20 -41.07 -1.65
CA SER A 107 -2.04 -40.35 -2.19
C SER A 107 -0.79 -41.26 -2.26
N ALA A 108 -0.52 -42.06 -1.22
CA ALA A 108 0.56 -43.04 -1.23
C ALA A 108 0.35 -44.14 -2.30
N ALA A 109 -0.89 -44.59 -2.52
CA ALA A 109 -1.23 -45.55 -3.57
C ALA A 109 -1.05 -44.96 -4.97
N GLN A 110 -1.41 -43.69 -5.19
CA GLN A 110 -1.15 -42.98 -6.45
C GLN A 110 0.35 -42.78 -6.69
N MET A 111 1.13 -42.42 -5.65
CA MET A 111 2.60 -42.35 -5.73
C MET A 111 3.24 -43.73 -6.02
N ALA A 112 2.70 -44.81 -5.46
CA ALA A 112 3.15 -46.17 -5.74
C ALA A 112 2.84 -46.63 -7.17
N GLN A 113 1.69 -46.25 -7.73
CA GLN A 113 1.36 -46.51 -9.14
C GLN A 113 2.19 -45.64 -10.10
N ALA A 114 2.52 -44.39 -9.72
CA ALA A 114 3.39 -43.52 -10.51
C ALA A 114 4.84 -44.05 -10.60
N SER A 115 5.40 -44.59 -9.52
CA SER A 115 6.79 -45.09 -9.52
C SER A 115 7.01 -46.35 -10.36
N ALA A 116 5.94 -47.11 -10.66
CA ALA A 116 5.98 -48.27 -11.55
C ALA A 116 6.21 -47.92 -13.04
N ALA A 117 6.10 -46.65 -13.42
CA ALA A 117 6.17 -46.21 -14.82
C ALA A 117 7.49 -45.52 -15.23
N SER A 118 8.44 -45.31 -14.31
CA SER A 118 9.66 -44.51 -14.56
C SER A 118 10.96 -45.27 -14.29
N THR A 119 11.47 -46.00 -15.29
CA THR A 119 12.81 -46.61 -15.24
C THR A 119 13.91 -45.56 -15.49
N GLY A 120 14.33 -44.81 -14.46
CA GLY A 120 15.45 -43.87 -14.61
C GLY A 120 15.82 -43.04 -13.37
N SER A 121 16.83 -43.50 -12.63
CA SER A 121 17.64 -42.79 -11.60
C SER A 121 16.91 -42.07 -10.45
N ALA A 122 17.31 -42.38 -9.21
CA ALA A 122 16.80 -41.69 -8.01
C ALA A 122 17.28 -40.23 -7.91
N PRO A 123 16.44 -39.28 -7.45
CA PRO A 123 16.83 -37.90 -7.24
C PRO A 123 17.73 -37.75 -6.00
N GLY A 124 18.85 -37.04 -6.14
CA GLY A 124 19.74 -36.67 -5.02
C GLY A 124 21.16 -37.25 -5.10
N ALA A 125 21.41 -38.25 -5.95
CA ALA A 125 22.78 -38.67 -6.24
C ALA A 125 23.48 -37.65 -7.18
N PRO A 126 24.75 -37.28 -6.95
CA PRO A 126 25.52 -36.52 -7.93
C PRO A 126 25.76 -37.38 -9.19
N PRO A 127 25.93 -36.77 -10.38
CA PRO A 127 26.04 -37.51 -11.63
C PRO A 127 27.32 -38.38 -11.66
N PRO A 128 27.32 -39.51 -12.40
CA PRO A 128 28.50 -40.38 -12.54
C PRO A 128 29.74 -39.59 -12.97
N GLY A 129 30.83 -39.71 -12.20
CA GLY A 129 32.08 -38.97 -12.42
C GLY A 129 32.22 -37.65 -11.67
N PHE A 130 31.19 -37.19 -10.94
CA PHE A 130 31.31 -35.99 -10.09
C PHE A 130 32.35 -36.21 -8.97
N GLY A 131 33.41 -35.40 -8.95
CA GLY A 131 34.52 -35.53 -8.00
C GLY A 131 35.70 -36.39 -8.49
N ALA A 132 35.63 -36.99 -9.68
CA ALA A 132 36.81 -37.57 -10.33
C ALA A 132 37.80 -36.46 -10.77
N PRO A 133 39.13 -36.70 -10.74
CA PRO A 133 40.07 -35.77 -11.35
C PRO A 133 39.80 -35.66 -12.86
N PRO A 134 39.90 -34.47 -13.46
CA PRO A 134 39.66 -34.28 -14.88
C PRO A 134 40.69 -35.07 -15.71
N ASP A 135 40.18 -35.96 -16.57
CA ASP A 135 40.97 -36.69 -17.56
C ASP A 135 41.50 -35.72 -18.65
N PHE A 136 42.82 -35.56 -18.64
CA PHE A 136 43.62 -34.77 -19.60
C PHE A 136 44.30 -35.64 -20.67
N ASP A 137 44.37 -36.97 -20.49
CA ASP A 137 45.14 -37.87 -21.34
C ASP A 137 44.30 -38.43 -22.50
N THR A 138 42.97 -38.54 -22.34
CA THR A 138 42.05 -38.91 -23.44
C THR A 138 41.93 -37.76 -24.45
N PRO A 139 42.39 -37.93 -25.72
CA PRO A 139 42.27 -36.89 -26.73
C PRO A 139 40.81 -36.76 -27.16
N ARG A 140 40.21 -35.59 -26.93
CA ARG A 140 38.83 -35.29 -27.34
C ARG A 140 38.85 -34.52 -28.68
N PRO A 141 38.65 -35.19 -29.84
CA PRO A 141 38.59 -34.48 -31.11
C PRO A 141 37.39 -33.52 -31.11
N PRO A 142 37.48 -32.37 -31.83
CA PRO A 142 36.34 -31.48 -31.98
C PRO A 142 35.17 -32.20 -32.68
N PRO A 143 33.91 -31.85 -32.38
CA PRO A 143 32.76 -32.43 -33.07
C PRO A 143 32.87 -32.19 -34.57
N ALA A 144 32.42 -33.16 -35.37
CA ALA A 144 32.45 -33.10 -36.82
C ALA A 144 31.84 -31.79 -37.33
N ALA A 145 32.55 -31.09 -38.21
CA ALA A 145 32.25 -29.71 -38.55
C ALA A 145 30.80 -29.55 -39.07
N ALA A 146 30.01 -28.76 -38.36
CA ALA A 146 28.69 -28.36 -38.82
C ALA A 146 28.80 -27.68 -40.20
N VAL A 147 27.93 -28.08 -41.12
CA VAL A 147 27.99 -27.68 -42.54
C VAL A 147 28.13 -26.17 -42.68
N SER A 148 29.18 -25.73 -43.37
CA SER A 148 29.53 -24.31 -43.52
C SER A 148 28.39 -23.49 -44.13
N GLN A 149 27.62 -22.81 -43.29
CA GLN A 149 26.77 -21.70 -43.72
C GLN A 149 27.69 -20.53 -44.11
N THR A 150 27.94 -20.37 -45.41
CA THR A 150 28.96 -19.46 -45.96
C THR A 150 28.65 -17.96 -45.80
N GLN A 151 27.54 -17.60 -45.15
CA GLN A 151 27.25 -16.26 -44.66
C GLN A 151 26.76 -16.32 -43.20
N PRO A 152 27.39 -15.60 -42.26
CA PRO A 152 26.85 -15.46 -40.91
C PRO A 152 25.57 -14.61 -40.92
N ALA A 153 24.59 -15.00 -40.09
CA ALA A 153 23.20 -14.52 -40.12
C ALA A 153 22.96 -13.00 -39.89
N TYR A 154 24.00 -12.20 -39.66
CA TYR A 154 23.90 -10.74 -39.62
C TYR A 154 24.05 -10.06 -41.00
N LEU A 155 24.56 -10.79 -42.01
CA LEU A 155 24.64 -10.34 -43.40
C LEU A 155 23.31 -10.64 -44.13
N ARG A 156 22.75 -9.62 -44.77
CA ARG A 156 21.67 -9.76 -45.76
C ARG A 156 22.28 -9.88 -47.16
N GLN A 157 21.55 -10.49 -48.10
CA GLN A 157 22.07 -10.82 -49.44
C GLN A 157 22.64 -9.64 -50.25
N ASN A 158 22.23 -8.39 -49.96
CA ASN A 158 22.72 -7.18 -50.62
C ASN A 158 23.60 -6.28 -49.72
N ASP A 159 24.14 -6.80 -48.62
CA ASP A 159 24.93 -6.04 -47.66
C ASP A 159 26.35 -5.75 -48.17
N SER A 160 26.61 -4.51 -48.61
CA SER A 160 27.99 -4.06 -48.87
C SER A 160 28.76 -3.85 -47.57
N ALA A 161 30.08 -4.06 -47.59
CA ALA A 161 30.96 -3.91 -46.43
C ALA A 161 30.78 -2.56 -45.71
N TRP A 162 30.56 -1.47 -46.47
CA TRP A 162 30.29 -0.14 -45.92
C TRP A 162 28.96 -0.04 -45.16
N THR A 163 27.89 -0.70 -45.62
CA THR A 163 26.60 -0.70 -44.89
C THR A 163 26.63 -1.58 -43.65
N VAL A 164 27.45 -2.64 -43.62
CA VAL A 164 27.71 -3.44 -42.42
C VAL A 164 28.51 -2.59 -41.43
N LEU A 165 29.67 -2.05 -41.85
CA LEU A 165 30.53 -1.20 -41.03
C LEU A 165 29.76 -0.01 -40.43
N GLY A 166 28.95 0.67 -41.26
CA GLY A 166 28.08 1.77 -40.84
C GLY A 166 27.04 1.36 -39.80
N ARG A 167 26.43 0.17 -39.92
CA ARG A 167 25.55 -0.40 -38.89
C ARG A 167 26.30 -0.70 -37.60
N THR A 168 27.51 -1.26 -37.65
CA THR A 168 28.31 -1.55 -36.45
C THR A 168 28.77 -0.28 -35.74
N PHE A 169 29.15 0.76 -36.49
CA PHE A 169 29.46 2.08 -35.93
C PHE A 169 28.22 2.77 -35.37
N ALA A 170 27.08 2.76 -36.07
CA ALA A 170 25.84 3.34 -35.55
C ALA A 170 25.33 2.62 -34.29
N ALA A 171 25.44 1.29 -34.24
CA ALA A 171 25.11 0.49 -33.06
C ALA A 171 26.06 0.75 -31.88
N ARG A 172 27.38 0.82 -32.11
CA ARG A 172 28.36 1.19 -31.09
C ARG A 172 28.18 2.63 -30.61
N ALA A 173 27.93 3.57 -31.52
CA ALA A 173 27.67 4.97 -31.19
C ALA A 173 26.41 5.08 -30.33
N ARG A 174 25.29 4.45 -30.74
CA ARG A 174 24.06 4.38 -29.94
C ARG A 174 24.32 3.76 -28.57
N GLN A 175 24.96 2.59 -28.49
CA GLN A 175 25.32 1.94 -27.22
C GLN A 175 26.23 2.80 -26.33
N LEU A 176 27.10 3.65 -26.91
CA LEU A 176 27.94 4.60 -26.17
C LEU A 176 27.16 5.83 -25.70
N PHE A 177 26.27 6.38 -26.53
CA PHE A 177 25.36 7.47 -26.14
C PHE A 177 24.34 7.01 -25.08
N ASP A 178 23.77 5.80 -25.21
CA ASP A 178 22.90 5.19 -24.22
C ASP A 178 23.64 5.02 -22.88
N ARG A 179 24.88 4.51 -22.90
CA ARG A 179 25.73 4.38 -21.70
C ARG A 179 26.15 5.72 -21.10
N ALA A 180 26.38 6.75 -21.92
CA ALA A 180 26.73 8.09 -21.44
C ALA A 180 25.52 8.80 -20.83
N GLY A 181 24.37 8.77 -21.50
CA GLY A 181 23.09 9.29 -21.01
C GLY A 181 22.63 8.58 -19.75
N GLN A 182 22.75 7.25 -19.69
CA GLN A 182 22.54 6.50 -18.45
C GLN A 182 23.49 6.94 -17.35
N ARG A 183 24.82 7.06 -17.57
CA ARG A 183 25.75 7.52 -16.52
C ARG A 183 25.46 8.92 -15.97
N ILE A 184 24.83 9.80 -16.75
CA ILE A 184 24.40 11.14 -16.31
C ILE A 184 23.05 11.08 -15.56
N THR A 185 22.22 10.06 -15.77
CA THR A 185 20.91 9.89 -15.11
C THR A 185 20.90 8.85 -13.97
N GLN A 186 21.96 8.04 -13.83
CA GLN A 186 22.10 6.92 -12.89
C GLN A 186 22.71 7.32 -11.53
N ARG A 187 22.15 8.33 -10.86
CA ARG A 187 22.26 8.40 -9.39
C ARG A 187 21.16 7.53 -8.80
N THR A 188 21.51 6.45 -8.13
CA THR A 188 20.61 5.56 -7.37
C THR A 188 19.56 6.37 -6.60
N LEU A 189 18.28 5.99 -6.69
CA LEU A 189 17.22 6.61 -5.88
C LEU A 189 17.34 6.19 -4.42
N ARG A 190 16.97 7.09 -3.51
CA ARG A 190 16.93 6.89 -2.08
C ARG A 190 15.48 6.89 -1.62
N ILE A 191 14.87 5.71 -1.50
CA ILE A 191 13.47 5.60 -1.12
C ILE A 191 13.36 5.39 0.38
N GLY A 192 12.63 6.27 1.06
CA GLY A 192 12.29 6.11 2.46
C GLY A 192 11.14 5.13 2.63
N VAL A 193 11.23 4.21 3.59
CA VAL A 193 10.11 3.41 4.06
C VAL A 193 9.91 3.67 5.54
N SER A 194 8.70 4.05 5.96
CA SER A 194 8.38 4.34 7.36
C SER A 194 8.49 3.08 8.25
N ALA A 195 9.11 3.16 9.42
CA ALA A 195 9.36 1.99 10.27
C ALA A 195 8.12 1.53 11.08
N ARG A 196 7.68 0.28 10.93
CA ARG A 196 6.65 -0.29 11.79
C ARG A 196 7.14 -0.34 13.23
N ILE A 197 6.26 -0.02 14.19
CA ILE A 197 6.54 -0.14 15.62
C ILE A 197 6.09 -1.53 16.09
N PHE A 198 6.89 -2.14 16.96
CA PHE A 198 6.46 -3.23 17.85
C PHE A 198 6.44 -2.66 19.27
N HIS A 199 5.27 -2.65 19.91
CA HIS A 199 5.12 -2.17 21.28
C HIS A 199 5.42 -3.28 22.29
N PRO A 200 6.07 -2.98 23.44
CA PRO A 200 6.50 -3.98 24.39
C PRO A 200 5.31 -4.70 25.05
N GLU A 201 5.36 -6.03 25.08
CA GLU A 201 4.37 -6.86 25.78
C GLU A 201 4.54 -6.76 27.30
N PRO A 202 3.46 -6.53 28.07
CA PRO A 202 3.51 -6.47 29.54
C PRO A 202 4.14 -7.72 30.18
N GLY A 203 5.19 -7.53 30.96
CA GLY A 203 5.92 -8.60 31.66
C GLY A 203 6.88 -9.43 30.79
N ALA A 204 6.92 -9.22 29.48
CA ALA A 204 7.82 -9.95 28.59
C ALA A 204 9.30 -9.56 28.80
N ARG A 205 10.21 -10.49 28.50
CA ARG A 205 11.68 -10.29 28.59
C ARG A 205 12.32 -10.33 27.19
N GLY A 206 13.55 -9.85 27.09
CA GLY A 206 14.31 -9.86 25.84
C GLY A 206 13.78 -8.83 24.84
N LEU A 207 13.58 -9.25 23.58
CA LEU A 207 13.09 -8.38 22.52
C LEU A 207 11.61 -8.00 22.69
N ARG A 208 10.76 -8.94 23.14
CA ARG A 208 9.32 -8.71 23.33
C ARG A 208 9.00 -7.71 24.44
N GLY A 209 9.94 -7.48 25.36
CA GLY A 209 9.86 -6.46 26.42
C GLY A 209 10.44 -5.09 26.04
N LYS A 210 10.62 -4.80 24.74
CA LYS A 210 11.15 -3.52 24.25
C LYS A 210 10.29 -2.97 23.12
N THR A 211 10.23 -1.66 22.99
CA THR A 211 9.80 -1.02 21.74
C THR A 211 10.83 -1.32 20.65
N LEU A 212 10.42 -1.99 19.57
CA LEU A 212 11.27 -2.22 18.40
C LEU A 212 10.74 -1.41 17.22
N GLN A 213 11.62 -1.12 16.27
CA GLN A 213 11.27 -0.53 14.98
C GLN A 213 11.76 -1.46 13.88
N TYR A 214 10.90 -1.77 12.91
CA TYR A 214 11.20 -2.78 11.89
C TYR A 214 10.68 -2.40 10.51
N LEU A 215 11.33 -2.95 9.50
CA LEU A 215 10.94 -2.93 8.10
C LEU A 215 10.55 -4.35 7.70
N GLU A 216 9.43 -4.52 7.02
CA GLU A 216 8.99 -5.82 6.51
C GLU A 216 9.79 -6.19 5.24
N GLU A 217 10.21 -7.44 5.15
CA GLU A 217 11.19 -7.90 4.15
C GLU A 217 10.66 -7.82 2.72
N SER A 218 9.39 -8.21 2.51
CA SER A 218 8.82 -8.26 1.17
C SER A 218 8.64 -6.87 0.58
N VAL A 219 8.18 -5.88 1.36
CA VAL A 219 8.18 -4.45 0.95
C VAL A 219 9.58 -3.97 0.58
N ALA A 220 10.60 -4.30 1.38
CA ALA A 220 11.97 -3.90 1.10
C ALA A 220 12.49 -4.50 -0.22
N HIS A 221 12.35 -5.81 -0.40
CA HIS A 221 12.76 -6.53 -1.61
C HIS A 221 11.96 -6.12 -2.85
N TRP A 222 10.66 -5.84 -2.71
CA TRP A 222 9.81 -5.34 -3.80
C TRP A 222 10.32 -4.00 -4.33
N VAL A 223 10.58 -3.04 -3.44
CA VAL A 223 11.14 -1.73 -3.82
C VAL A 223 12.55 -1.87 -4.40
N MET A 224 13.41 -2.68 -3.76
CA MET A 224 14.81 -2.91 -4.20
C MET A 224 14.93 -3.59 -5.57
N SER A 225 13.85 -4.18 -6.12
CA SER A 225 13.83 -4.80 -7.46
C SER A 225 14.10 -3.84 -8.63
N ARG A 226 14.30 -2.53 -8.38
CA ARG A 226 14.42 -1.45 -9.39
C ARG A 226 15.67 -0.59 -9.25
N ASP A 227 16.77 -1.17 -8.76
CA ASP A 227 18.07 -0.51 -8.58
C ASP A 227 17.99 0.76 -7.71
N VAL A 228 17.28 0.67 -6.58
CA VAL A 228 17.10 1.75 -5.60
C VAL A 228 17.64 1.36 -4.23
N MET A 229 18.08 2.36 -3.47
CA MET A 229 18.57 2.22 -2.10
C MET A 229 17.43 2.54 -1.14
N VAL A 230 16.96 1.51 -0.41
CA VAL A 230 15.91 1.66 0.61
C VAL A 230 16.52 2.14 1.92
N PHE A 231 15.87 3.12 2.54
CA PHE A 231 16.19 3.63 3.87
C PHE A 231 14.97 3.45 4.77
N MET A 232 15.12 2.69 5.85
CA MET A 232 14.12 2.71 6.93
C MET A 232 14.17 4.09 7.60
N ILE A 233 13.03 4.79 7.63
CA ILE A 233 12.87 6.03 8.40
C ILE A 233 12.38 5.65 9.81
N PRO A 234 13.22 5.76 10.84
CA PRO A 234 12.81 5.48 12.21
C PRO A 234 11.92 6.58 12.77
N THR A 235 11.12 6.23 13.78
CA THR A 235 10.33 7.21 14.53
C THR A 235 11.25 8.07 15.40
N VAL A 236 11.15 9.40 15.29
CA VAL A 236 11.91 10.35 16.12
C VAL A 236 11.19 10.58 17.46
N GLY A 237 11.18 9.53 18.27
CA GLY A 237 10.60 9.55 19.62
C GLY A 237 11.33 10.51 20.55
N HIS A 238 10.66 11.60 20.95
CA HIS A 238 11.21 12.63 21.85
C HIS A 238 11.28 12.18 23.33
N GLN A 239 10.84 10.96 23.64
CA GLN A 239 10.77 10.39 25.00
C GLN A 239 11.91 9.39 25.32
N GLY A 240 12.92 9.28 24.44
CA GLY A 240 14.08 8.42 24.67
C GLY A 240 15.03 8.95 25.75
N MET A 241 15.83 8.07 26.36
CA MET A 241 16.89 8.43 27.33
C MET A 241 18.12 9.13 26.69
N LEU A 242 18.08 9.44 25.40
CA LEU A 242 19.16 10.05 24.64
C LEU A 242 18.74 11.47 24.21
N HIS A 243 19.71 12.37 24.07
CA HIS A 243 19.43 13.75 23.63
C HIS A 243 18.64 13.78 22.32
N PRO A 244 17.57 14.59 22.22
CA PRO A 244 16.83 14.77 20.99
C PRO A 244 17.75 15.19 19.84
N SER A 245 17.64 14.49 18.71
CA SER A 245 18.36 14.86 17.50
C SER A 245 17.82 16.18 16.93
N ASN A 246 18.68 17.00 16.35
CA ASN A 246 18.24 18.18 15.58
C ASN A 246 17.73 17.83 14.17
N ILE A 247 17.83 16.55 13.77
CA ILE A 247 17.21 16.01 12.55
C ILE A 247 15.69 15.94 12.73
N ARG A 248 14.95 16.61 11.85
CA ARG A 248 13.47 16.60 11.83
C ARG A 248 12.96 15.78 10.65
N LEU A 249 11.65 15.51 10.59
CA LEU A 249 11.07 14.72 9.50
C LEU A 249 11.24 15.37 8.11
N ARG A 250 11.20 16.71 8.03
CA ARG A 250 11.62 17.49 6.84
C ARG A 250 13.01 17.17 6.31
N ASP A 251 13.94 16.74 7.17
CA ASP A 251 15.34 16.53 6.78
C ASP A 251 15.50 15.15 6.11
N TYR A 252 14.62 14.18 6.43
CA TYR A 252 14.41 12.99 5.60
C TYR A 252 13.79 13.36 4.25
N ALA A 253 12.77 14.22 4.23
CA ALA A 253 12.15 14.70 2.98
C ALA A 253 13.15 15.45 2.07
N LYS A 254 14.16 16.13 2.63
CA LYS A 254 15.29 16.68 1.84
C LYS A 254 16.18 15.60 1.23
N HIS A 255 16.64 14.63 2.03
CA HIS A 255 17.72 13.71 1.64
C HIS A 255 17.30 12.43 0.91
N LEU A 256 15.99 12.14 0.88
CA LEU A 256 15.37 11.00 0.20
C LEU A 256 14.56 11.49 -1.02
N ASP A 257 14.43 10.63 -2.04
CA ASP A 257 13.81 10.98 -3.33
C ASP A 257 12.30 10.64 -3.38
N GLY A 258 11.79 9.86 -2.43
CA GLY A 258 10.37 9.50 -2.29
C GLY A 258 10.10 8.71 -1.01
N LEU A 259 8.83 8.62 -0.61
CA LEU A 259 8.36 7.93 0.61
C LEU A 259 7.43 6.76 0.27
N LEU A 260 7.55 5.66 1.02
CA LEU A 260 6.59 4.57 1.04
C LEU A 260 6.09 4.35 2.47
N LEU A 261 4.77 4.27 2.62
CA LEU A 261 4.06 3.98 3.86
C LEU A 261 3.59 2.51 3.81
N GLN A 262 4.29 1.62 4.53
CA GLN A 262 4.02 0.17 4.51
C GLN A 262 2.77 -0.20 5.33
N GLY A 263 2.23 -1.42 5.12
CA GLY A 263 1.12 -1.96 5.90
C GLY A 263 1.43 -2.16 7.40
N GLY A 264 0.48 -2.76 8.15
CA GLY A 264 0.65 -3.11 9.57
C GLY A 264 -0.60 -2.83 10.40
N ALA A 265 -0.43 -2.80 11.73
CA ALA A 265 -1.51 -2.59 12.69
C ALA A 265 -2.29 -1.28 12.44
N ASP A 266 -3.59 -1.32 12.72
CA ASP A 266 -4.62 -0.34 12.39
C ASP A 266 -4.28 1.15 12.62
N VAL A 267 -4.94 2.01 11.85
CA VAL A 267 -4.96 3.46 12.12
C VAL A 267 -5.90 3.71 13.29
N SER A 268 -5.45 4.46 14.30
CA SER A 268 -6.22 4.72 15.50
C SER A 268 -7.48 5.55 15.19
N PRO A 269 -8.67 5.17 15.68
CA PRO A 269 -9.91 5.95 15.51
C PRO A 269 -9.75 7.42 15.92
N GLN A 270 -9.00 7.64 16.99
CA GLN A 270 -8.67 8.94 17.55
C GLN A 270 -7.87 9.84 16.58
N THR A 271 -7.18 9.27 15.59
CA THR A 271 -6.41 9.98 14.56
C THR A 271 -7.32 10.65 13.52
N TYR A 272 -8.51 10.11 13.26
CA TYR A 272 -9.55 10.71 12.40
C TYR A 272 -10.78 11.18 13.20
N ALA A 273 -10.56 11.55 14.47
CA ALA A 273 -11.56 12.10 15.39
C ALA A 273 -12.79 11.20 15.63
N ALA A 274 -12.65 9.89 15.48
CA ALA A 274 -13.63 8.90 15.90
C ALA A 274 -13.33 8.38 17.32
N SER A 275 -14.36 7.84 17.99
CA SER A 275 -14.21 7.03 19.19
C SER A 275 -13.89 5.57 18.84
N ASP A 276 -13.13 4.90 19.69
CA ASP A 276 -12.78 3.50 19.52
C ASP A 276 -14.04 2.61 19.63
N MET A 277 -14.33 1.82 18.58
CA MET A 277 -15.49 0.92 18.52
C MET A 277 -15.24 -0.37 19.33
N HIS A 278 -13.98 -0.81 19.34
CA HIS A 278 -13.47 -1.98 20.03
C HIS A 278 -12.25 -1.59 20.86
N ALA A 279 -12.29 -1.83 22.18
CA ALA A 279 -11.20 -1.48 23.09
C ALA A 279 -9.95 -2.34 22.87
N GLU A 280 -10.13 -3.50 22.25
CA GLU A 280 -9.12 -4.44 21.78
C GLU A 280 -8.38 -3.95 20.51
N TRP A 281 -8.93 -2.99 19.76
CA TRP A 281 -8.37 -2.46 18.52
C TRP A 281 -8.19 -0.91 18.53
N PRO A 282 -7.40 -0.34 19.46
CA PRO A 282 -7.18 1.11 19.56
C PRO A 282 -6.32 1.70 18.42
N GLY A 283 -5.79 0.86 17.53
CA GLY A 283 -4.79 1.22 16.51
C GLY A 283 -3.45 1.67 17.09
N ASP A 284 -2.51 2.02 16.21
CA ASP A 284 -1.19 2.53 16.60
C ASP A 284 -1.11 4.05 16.43
N ARG A 285 -1.68 4.78 17.40
CA ARG A 285 -1.66 6.25 17.41
C ARG A 285 -0.25 6.85 17.46
N VAL A 286 0.72 6.12 18.04
CA VAL A 286 2.13 6.58 18.08
C VAL A 286 2.73 6.50 16.67
N ARG A 287 2.41 5.45 15.91
CA ARG A 287 2.77 5.33 14.50
C ARG A 287 2.06 6.37 13.64
N ASP A 288 0.76 6.57 13.83
CA ASP A 288 -0.04 7.54 13.06
C ASP A 288 0.59 8.93 13.06
N MET A 289 0.93 9.48 14.23
CA MET A 289 1.39 10.87 14.33
C MET A 289 2.69 11.11 13.53
N TYR A 290 3.67 10.21 13.61
CA TYR A 290 4.94 10.41 12.87
C TYR A 290 4.78 10.13 11.37
N GLU A 291 3.91 9.20 10.96
CA GLU A 291 3.66 8.94 9.53
C GLU A 291 2.83 10.03 8.86
N LEU A 292 1.92 10.68 9.61
CA LEU A 292 1.22 11.88 9.14
C LEU A 292 2.18 13.06 8.97
N GLU A 293 3.08 13.30 9.92
CA GLU A 293 4.11 14.35 9.79
C GLU A 293 5.08 14.05 8.63
N LEU A 294 5.50 12.79 8.45
CA LEU A 294 6.29 12.37 7.28
C LEU A 294 5.55 12.59 5.95
N LEU A 295 4.29 12.17 5.87
CA LEU A 295 3.46 12.33 4.68
C LEU A 295 3.34 13.82 4.33
N TYR A 296 3.06 14.67 5.32
CA TYR A 296 3.00 16.12 5.14
C TYR A 296 4.33 16.69 4.62
N GLU A 297 5.44 16.39 5.28
CA GLU A 297 6.77 16.91 4.90
C GLU A 297 7.22 16.46 3.48
N PHE A 298 6.87 15.25 3.04
CA PHE A 298 7.13 14.81 1.66
C PHE A 298 6.19 15.46 0.65
N VAL A 299 4.90 15.63 0.97
CA VAL A 299 3.90 16.28 0.10
C VAL A 299 4.21 17.75 -0.12
N GLU A 300 4.53 18.50 0.95
CA GLU A 300 4.95 19.91 0.88
C GLU A 300 6.31 20.06 0.16
N SER A 301 7.21 19.08 0.28
CA SER A 301 8.45 19.01 -0.52
C SER A 301 8.20 18.66 -2.00
N GLY A 302 6.95 18.43 -2.42
CA GLY A 302 6.58 18.06 -3.78
C GLY A 302 7.01 16.64 -4.19
N LYS A 303 7.44 15.80 -3.23
CA LYS A 303 8.00 14.47 -3.48
C LYS A 303 6.94 13.38 -3.46
N PRO A 304 7.16 12.26 -4.17
CA PRO A 304 6.16 11.24 -4.33
C PRO A 304 5.97 10.41 -3.06
N VAL A 305 4.74 9.95 -2.85
CA VAL A 305 4.38 9.05 -1.75
C VAL A 305 3.55 7.87 -2.27
N LEU A 306 3.88 6.65 -1.83
CA LEU A 306 3.11 5.44 -2.08
C LEU A 306 2.65 4.82 -0.74
N GLY A 307 1.34 4.65 -0.55
CA GLY A 307 0.77 3.97 0.60
C GLY A 307 0.29 2.56 0.26
N ILE A 308 0.62 1.58 1.10
CA ILE A 308 0.24 0.17 0.95
C ILE A 308 -0.63 -0.26 2.14
N CYS A 309 -1.80 -0.84 1.85
CA CYS A 309 -2.80 -1.26 2.83
C CYS A 309 -3.11 -0.11 3.82
N ARG A 310 -2.69 -0.23 5.08
CA ARG A 310 -2.71 0.83 6.09
C ARG A 310 -2.14 2.17 5.62
N GLY A 311 -1.14 2.18 4.73
CA GLY A 311 -0.61 3.41 4.13
C GLY A 311 -1.62 4.14 3.23
N CYS A 312 -2.51 3.43 2.56
CA CYS A 312 -3.63 4.01 1.81
C CYS A 312 -4.66 4.67 2.76
N GLN A 313 -5.00 3.96 3.83
CA GLN A 313 -5.89 4.43 4.89
C GLN A 313 -5.35 5.69 5.56
N LEU A 314 -4.06 5.73 5.89
CA LEU A 314 -3.41 6.89 6.48
C LEU A 314 -3.35 8.09 5.52
N ILE A 315 -3.09 7.87 4.23
CA ILE A 315 -3.21 8.93 3.20
C ILE A 315 -4.62 9.50 3.21
N ASN A 316 -5.66 8.68 3.26
CA ASN A 316 -7.05 9.15 3.33
C ASN A 316 -7.31 10.02 4.58
N VAL A 317 -6.85 9.57 5.74
CA VAL A 317 -6.99 10.27 7.02
C VAL A 317 -6.22 11.60 7.04
N ALA A 318 -5.01 11.66 6.47
CA ALA A 318 -4.20 12.88 6.39
C ALA A 318 -4.91 14.02 5.65
N PHE A 319 -5.66 13.69 4.59
CA PHE A 319 -6.48 14.65 3.85
C PHE A 319 -7.86 14.89 4.47
N GLY A 320 -8.11 14.39 5.69
CA GLY A 320 -9.33 14.60 6.47
C GLY A 320 -10.49 13.65 6.13
N GLY A 321 -10.19 12.47 5.58
CA GLY A 321 -11.16 11.39 5.42
C GLY A 321 -11.29 10.53 6.69
N THR A 322 -12.21 9.58 6.67
CA THR A 322 -12.48 8.63 7.78
C THR A 322 -12.45 7.18 7.30
N LEU A 323 -12.32 6.25 8.24
CA LEU A 323 -12.28 4.81 7.98
C LEU A 323 -13.52 4.10 8.55
N TYR A 324 -13.79 2.90 8.04
CA TYR A 324 -14.51 1.86 8.78
C TYR A 324 -13.50 1.19 9.72
N GLN A 325 -13.88 1.00 10.99
CA GLN A 325 -13.05 0.37 12.01
C GLN A 325 -13.02 -1.16 11.87
N ASP A 326 -14.13 -1.75 11.44
CA ASP A 326 -14.20 -3.11 10.93
C ASP A 326 -15.30 -3.19 9.84
N ILE A 327 -14.92 -3.69 8.66
CA ILE A 327 -15.80 -3.95 7.52
C ILE A 327 -16.92 -4.94 7.88
N ALA A 328 -16.63 -6.00 8.64
CA ALA A 328 -17.61 -7.05 8.93
C ALA A 328 -18.75 -6.55 9.85
N THR A 329 -18.42 -5.67 10.79
CA THR A 329 -19.38 -5.03 11.71
C THR A 329 -20.09 -3.84 11.07
N GLU A 330 -19.38 -2.93 10.40
CA GLU A 330 -19.98 -1.69 9.87
C GLU A 330 -20.58 -1.83 8.46
N VAL A 331 -20.17 -2.82 7.68
CA VAL A 331 -20.68 -3.07 6.31
C VAL A 331 -21.04 -4.56 6.13
N PRO A 332 -22.12 -5.08 6.78
CA PRO A 332 -22.46 -6.51 6.77
C PRO A 332 -22.82 -7.11 5.39
N THR A 333 -22.87 -6.29 4.33
CA THR A 333 -23.07 -6.69 2.93
C THR A 333 -21.77 -6.75 2.13
N ALA A 334 -20.63 -6.43 2.73
CA ALA A 334 -19.32 -6.47 2.07
C ALA A 334 -18.82 -7.90 1.84
N GLY A 335 -17.84 -8.05 0.94
CA GLY A 335 -17.06 -9.28 0.86
C GLY A 335 -16.21 -9.53 2.12
N VAL A 336 -15.57 -10.69 2.17
CA VAL A 336 -14.50 -10.95 3.13
C VAL A 336 -13.22 -10.27 2.63
N HIS A 337 -12.63 -9.38 3.42
CA HIS A 337 -11.37 -8.68 3.08
C HIS A 337 -10.13 -9.17 3.86
N VAL A 338 -10.31 -10.06 4.83
CA VAL A 338 -9.24 -10.83 5.49
C VAL A 338 -9.81 -12.15 6.04
N ASN A 339 -9.04 -13.24 5.99
CA ASN A 339 -9.42 -14.55 6.54
C ASN A 339 -8.17 -15.37 6.93
N GLU A 340 -8.39 -16.63 7.33
CA GLU A 340 -7.34 -17.58 7.75
C GLU A 340 -6.29 -17.90 6.66
N PHE A 341 -6.61 -17.70 5.39
CA PHE A 341 -5.66 -17.86 4.27
C PHE A 341 -4.77 -16.62 4.06
N TYR A 342 -5.06 -15.50 4.73
CA TYR A 342 -4.20 -14.32 4.85
C TYR A 342 -3.55 -13.87 3.53
N ASP A 343 -2.26 -14.17 3.29
CA ASP A 343 -1.51 -13.78 2.10
C ASP A 343 -1.99 -14.45 0.79
N GLN A 344 -2.79 -15.51 0.91
CA GLN A 344 -3.45 -16.23 -0.19
C GLN A 344 -4.89 -15.76 -0.46
N HIS A 345 -5.48 -14.89 0.37
CA HIS A 345 -6.84 -14.39 0.13
C HIS A 345 -6.91 -13.40 -1.05
N ARG A 346 -7.96 -13.50 -1.88
CA ARG A 346 -8.10 -12.79 -3.17
C ARG A 346 -9.49 -12.19 -3.35
N HIS A 347 -9.56 -11.05 -4.03
CA HIS A 347 -10.80 -10.45 -4.54
C HIS A 347 -10.56 -9.67 -5.85
N SER A 348 -11.63 -9.37 -6.58
CA SER A 348 -11.57 -8.55 -7.79
C SER A 348 -11.74 -7.07 -7.47
N VAL A 349 -10.95 -6.21 -8.12
CA VAL A 349 -11.08 -4.76 -8.08
C VAL A 349 -11.26 -4.20 -9.48
N ARG A 350 -12.14 -3.21 -9.62
CA ARG A 350 -12.40 -2.47 -10.86
C ARG A 350 -11.84 -1.05 -10.78
N PHE A 351 -11.31 -0.56 -11.90
CA PHE A 351 -10.87 0.82 -12.05
C PHE A 351 -12.02 1.67 -12.61
N PRO A 352 -12.51 2.72 -11.89
CA PRO A 352 -13.55 3.61 -12.41
C PRO A 352 -13.14 4.37 -13.67
N ASP A 353 -14.12 4.84 -14.45
CA ASP A 353 -13.85 5.76 -15.55
C ASP A 353 -13.19 7.06 -15.03
N GLY A 354 -12.10 7.47 -15.68
CA GLY A 354 -11.25 8.57 -15.20
C GLY A 354 -10.13 8.17 -14.23
N SER A 355 -10.08 6.91 -13.78
CA SER A 355 -8.95 6.38 -12.99
C SER A 355 -7.63 6.54 -13.75
N THR A 356 -6.66 7.21 -13.13
CA THR A 356 -5.30 7.32 -13.66
C THR A 356 -4.52 6.02 -13.47
N LEU A 357 -4.85 5.25 -12.43
CA LEU A 357 -4.27 3.95 -12.15
C LEU A 357 -4.57 2.95 -13.28
N ALA A 358 -5.75 3.02 -13.90
CA ALA A 358 -6.08 2.26 -15.10
C ALA A 358 -5.09 2.50 -16.26
N SER A 359 -4.53 3.71 -16.39
CA SER A 359 -3.56 4.00 -17.46
C SER A 359 -2.21 3.30 -17.28
N MET A 360 -1.91 2.80 -16.08
CA MET A 360 -0.75 1.95 -15.81
C MET A 360 -0.98 0.49 -16.24
N PHE A 361 -2.23 0.09 -16.45
CA PHE A 361 -2.65 -1.29 -16.75
C PHE A 361 -3.46 -1.35 -18.06
N PRO A 362 -2.87 -0.98 -19.21
CA PRO A 362 -3.58 -0.82 -20.48
C PRO A 362 -4.35 -2.09 -20.87
N GLY A 363 -5.63 -1.92 -21.18
CA GLY A 363 -6.55 -3.02 -21.53
C GLY A 363 -7.24 -3.70 -20.34
N ARG A 364 -6.87 -3.39 -19.09
CA ARG A 364 -7.54 -3.91 -17.89
C ARG A 364 -8.46 -2.86 -17.26
N ARG A 365 -9.77 -3.15 -17.19
CA ARG A 365 -10.74 -2.41 -16.36
C ARG A 365 -11.01 -3.08 -15.00
N GLU A 366 -10.62 -4.34 -14.86
CA GLU A 366 -10.74 -5.15 -13.66
C GLU A 366 -9.48 -6.03 -13.52
N ALA A 367 -9.11 -6.36 -12.29
CA ALA A 367 -8.01 -7.26 -11.95
C ALA A 367 -8.26 -7.94 -10.60
N VAL A 368 -7.60 -9.08 -10.36
CA VAL A 368 -7.59 -9.73 -9.04
C VAL A 368 -6.38 -9.24 -8.25
N VAL A 369 -6.58 -8.94 -6.97
CA VAL A 369 -5.53 -8.53 -6.01
C VAL A 369 -5.63 -9.35 -4.73
N ASN A 370 -4.60 -9.29 -3.88
CA ASN A 370 -4.67 -9.89 -2.55
C ASN A 370 -5.40 -8.96 -1.56
N SER A 371 -6.08 -9.52 -0.56
CA SER A 371 -6.80 -8.73 0.45
C SER A 371 -6.42 -9.20 1.86
N ILE A 372 -5.89 -8.28 2.67
CA ILE A 372 -5.46 -8.53 4.07
C ILE A 372 -5.79 -7.32 4.94
N HIS A 373 -7.06 -6.94 5.01
CA HIS A 373 -7.51 -5.81 5.82
C HIS A 373 -8.92 -6.01 6.38
N HIS A 374 -9.17 -5.44 7.55
CA HIS A 374 -10.50 -5.31 8.16
C HIS A 374 -10.95 -3.84 8.28
N GLN A 375 -10.03 -2.88 8.28
CA GLN A 375 -10.32 -1.46 8.04
C GLN A 375 -10.41 -1.14 6.54
N ALA A 376 -11.22 -0.14 6.16
CA ALA A 376 -11.30 0.42 4.80
C ALA A 376 -11.66 1.91 4.83
N VAL A 377 -11.51 2.62 3.70
CA VAL A 377 -11.93 4.03 3.60
C VAL A 377 -13.46 4.15 3.60
N LYS A 378 -13.99 4.99 4.51
CA LYS A 378 -15.42 5.25 4.72
C LYS A 378 -15.86 6.58 4.14
N THR A 379 -15.14 7.65 4.47
CA THR A 379 -15.29 8.96 3.83
C THR A 379 -13.97 9.35 3.18
N LEU A 380 -14.02 9.70 1.90
CA LEU A 380 -12.84 10.10 1.14
C LEU A 380 -12.33 11.48 1.59
N GLY A 381 -11.02 11.60 1.79
CA GLY A 381 -10.34 12.86 2.14
C GLY A 381 -10.41 13.93 1.05
N ARG A 382 -10.13 15.19 1.45
CA ARG A 382 -10.13 16.35 0.55
C ARG A 382 -9.06 16.21 -0.54
N ASP A 383 -9.35 16.77 -1.71
CA ASP A 383 -8.47 16.71 -2.89
C ASP A 383 -8.03 15.31 -3.34
N LEU A 384 -8.65 14.23 -2.84
CA LEU A 384 -8.45 12.88 -3.35
C LEU A 384 -9.38 12.54 -4.55
N SER A 385 -9.02 11.49 -5.28
CA SER A 385 -9.84 10.71 -6.21
C SER A 385 -9.81 9.23 -5.82
N VAL A 386 -10.88 8.48 -6.15
CA VAL A 386 -10.91 7.02 -6.07
C VAL A 386 -10.36 6.46 -7.38
N GLU A 387 -9.30 5.64 -7.28
CA GLU A 387 -8.60 5.06 -8.42
C GLU A 387 -8.99 3.60 -8.67
N ALA A 388 -9.43 2.87 -7.64
CA ALA A 388 -9.95 1.51 -7.72
C ALA A 388 -10.99 1.25 -6.61
N VAL A 389 -11.94 0.34 -6.86
CA VAL A 389 -12.89 -0.17 -5.85
C VAL A 389 -13.04 -1.69 -5.96
N SER A 390 -13.37 -2.36 -4.86
CA SER A 390 -13.81 -3.75 -4.83
C SER A 390 -14.99 -3.94 -5.81
N SER A 391 -14.92 -4.98 -6.65
CA SER A 391 -15.96 -5.25 -7.64
C SER A 391 -17.27 -5.73 -7.01
N GLY A 392 -17.20 -6.44 -5.89
CA GLY A 392 -18.38 -7.06 -5.26
C GLY A 392 -19.24 -6.07 -4.46
N ASP A 393 -18.60 -5.26 -3.62
CA ASP A 393 -19.25 -4.39 -2.63
C ASP A 393 -18.99 -2.88 -2.85
N GLY A 394 -17.98 -2.52 -3.65
CA GLY A 394 -17.65 -1.13 -3.94
C GLY A 394 -16.80 -0.41 -2.89
N LEU A 395 -16.23 -1.11 -1.90
CA LEU A 395 -15.24 -0.52 -0.98
C LEU A 395 -14.05 0.07 -1.75
N ILE A 396 -13.45 1.13 -1.20
CA ILE A 396 -12.39 1.90 -1.88
C ILE A 396 -11.04 1.18 -1.71
N GLU A 397 -10.47 0.77 -2.85
CA GLU A 397 -9.27 -0.07 -2.91
C GLU A 397 -8.03 0.71 -3.36
N ALA A 398 -8.18 1.86 -4.00
CA ALA A 398 -7.08 2.78 -4.25
C ALA A 398 -7.53 4.24 -4.29
N VAL A 399 -6.65 5.14 -3.85
CA VAL A 399 -6.86 6.60 -3.84
C VAL A 399 -5.65 7.34 -4.41
N ARG A 400 -5.87 8.55 -4.95
CA ARG A 400 -4.81 9.48 -5.36
C ARG A 400 -5.10 10.89 -4.88
N HIS A 401 -4.08 11.63 -4.44
CA HIS A 401 -4.20 13.07 -4.24
C HIS A 401 -4.04 13.82 -5.56
N ARG A 402 -5.07 14.60 -5.95
CA ARG A 402 -5.20 15.26 -7.25
C ARG A 402 -4.26 16.46 -7.46
N ARG A 403 -3.53 16.89 -6.42
CA ARG A 403 -2.65 18.08 -6.45
C ARG A 403 -1.15 17.77 -6.33
N SER A 404 -0.78 16.50 -6.22
CA SER A 404 0.62 16.06 -6.18
C SER A 404 0.94 15.18 -7.41
N PRO A 405 2.16 15.22 -7.98
CA PRO A 405 2.50 14.41 -9.15
C PRO A 405 2.26 12.91 -8.95
N PHE A 406 2.65 12.40 -7.77
CA PHE A 406 2.36 11.02 -7.37
C PHE A 406 2.20 10.94 -5.85
N VAL A 407 0.96 10.96 -5.37
CA VAL A 407 0.61 10.54 -4.00
C VAL A 407 -0.55 9.58 -4.16
N VAL A 408 -0.27 8.29 -3.98
CA VAL A 408 -1.19 7.19 -4.29
C VAL A 408 -1.23 6.22 -3.12
N GLY A 409 -2.43 5.78 -2.75
CA GLY A 409 -2.64 4.66 -1.84
C GLY A 409 -3.27 3.48 -2.59
N VAL A 410 -2.82 2.26 -2.29
CA VAL A 410 -3.48 1.00 -2.65
C VAL A 410 -3.74 0.17 -1.39
N GLN A 411 -4.90 -0.48 -1.31
CA GLN A 411 -5.37 -1.19 -0.12
C GLN A 411 -4.92 -2.66 -0.09
N TRP A 412 -4.62 -3.24 -1.26
CA TRP A 412 -3.89 -4.51 -1.41
C TRP A 412 -2.37 -4.36 -1.15
N HIS A 413 -1.65 -5.48 -1.18
CA HIS A 413 -0.21 -5.57 -0.94
C HIS A 413 0.55 -5.95 -2.23
N PRO A 414 0.95 -4.97 -3.07
CA PRO A 414 1.68 -5.23 -4.32
C PRO A 414 3.02 -5.96 -4.11
N GLU A 415 3.58 -5.97 -2.91
CA GLU A 415 4.77 -6.70 -2.50
C GLU A 415 4.61 -8.23 -2.53
N PHE A 416 3.38 -8.75 -2.35
CA PHE A 416 3.09 -10.19 -2.46
C PHE A 416 2.75 -10.62 -3.91
N HIS A 417 2.55 -9.67 -4.83
CA HIS A 417 2.22 -9.94 -6.22
C HIS A 417 3.47 -10.33 -7.04
N ARG A 418 3.90 -11.59 -6.92
CA ARG A 418 5.01 -12.15 -7.72
C ARG A 418 4.71 -12.04 -9.23
N ALA A 419 5.58 -11.33 -9.96
CA ALA A 419 5.47 -11.18 -11.41
C ALA A 419 5.50 -12.55 -12.12
N GLY A 420 4.53 -12.79 -13.01
CA GLY A 420 4.44 -13.99 -13.85
C GLY A 420 3.30 -14.96 -13.52
N GLY A 421 2.59 -14.79 -12.39
CA GLY A 421 1.32 -15.50 -12.15
C GLY A 421 0.20 -14.96 -13.04
N PRO A 422 -0.69 -15.81 -13.61
CA PRO A 422 -1.75 -15.35 -14.52
C PRO A 422 -2.94 -14.68 -13.82
N GLU A 423 -3.09 -14.86 -12.50
CA GLU A 423 -4.26 -14.46 -11.71
C GLU A 423 -4.13 -13.03 -11.14
N LEU A 424 -3.05 -12.74 -10.41
CA LEU A 424 -2.84 -11.45 -9.74
C LEU A 424 -2.45 -10.31 -10.70
N LEU A 425 -2.82 -9.09 -10.33
CA LEU A 425 -2.36 -7.85 -10.95
C LEU A 425 -0.84 -7.69 -10.83
N ASP A 426 -0.10 -7.74 -11.95
CA ASP A 426 1.32 -7.33 -11.95
C ASP A 426 1.43 -5.86 -11.55
N CYS A 427 1.98 -5.61 -10.35
CA CYS A 427 2.12 -4.26 -9.80
C CYS A 427 3.43 -3.56 -10.22
N THR A 428 4.18 -4.13 -11.16
CA THR A 428 5.35 -3.50 -11.81
C THR A 428 5.08 -2.06 -12.26
N PRO A 429 4.01 -1.74 -13.02
CA PRO A 429 3.73 -0.38 -13.47
C PRO A 429 3.50 0.65 -12.34
N LEU A 430 2.96 0.21 -11.19
CA LEU A 430 2.74 1.09 -10.04
C LEU A 430 4.08 1.53 -9.43
N LEU A 431 5.00 0.58 -9.22
CA LEU A 431 6.34 0.86 -8.72
C LEU A 431 7.16 1.68 -9.72
N ASP A 432 7.12 1.35 -11.02
CA ASP A 432 7.83 2.11 -12.05
C ASP A 432 7.32 3.55 -12.16
N THR A 433 6.03 3.80 -11.93
CA THR A 433 5.46 5.15 -11.97
C THR A 433 5.82 5.96 -10.71
N PHE A 434 5.81 5.35 -9.52
CA PHE A 434 6.32 5.95 -8.28
C PHE A 434 7.80 6.33 -8.42
N LEU A 435 8.64 5.41 -8.90
CA LEU A 435 10.08 5.62 -9.09
C LEU A 435 10.41 6.53 -10.28
N ARG A 436 9.48 6.74 -11.22
CA ARG A 436 9.59 7.79 -12.24
C ARG A 436 9.39 9.16 -11.62
N ALA A 437 8.30 9.35 -10.88
CA ALA A 437 8.04 10.59 -10.15
C ALA A 437 9.21 10.95 -9.23
N ALA A 438 9.81 9.97 -8.54
CA ALA A 438 10.98 10.18 -7.67
C ALA A 438 12.26 10.63 -8.42
N ARG A 439 12.36 10.39 -9.73
CA ARG A 439 13.43 10.94 -10.59
C ARG A 439 13.09 12.34 -11.08
N GLU A 440 11.81 12.61 -11.32
CA GLU A 440 11.30 13.88 -11.86
C GLU A 440 11.22 14.98 -10.79
N THR A 441 10.92 14.66 -9.53
CA THR A 441 10.85 15.58 -8.39
C THR A 441 12.17 15.67 -7.61
N ARG A 442 13.30 15.40 -8.28
CA ARG A 442 14.62 15.34 -7.66
C ARG A 442 15.38 16.65 -7.87
N PHE A 443 15.88 17.21 -6.77
CA PHE A 443 16.64 18.47 -6.72
C PHE A 443 17.91 18.27 -5.89
#